data_AF-A0A6N7HAJ8-F1
#
_entry.id   AF-A0A6N7HAJ8-F1
#
_cell.length_a   1.000
_cell.length_b   1.000
_cell.length_c   1.000
_cell.angle_alpha   90.00
_cell.angle_beta   90.00
_cell.angle_gamma   90.00
#
_symmetry.space_group_name_H-M   'P 1'
#
loop_
_entity.id
_entity.type
_entity.pdbx_description
1 polymer ?
#
loop_
_entity_poly.entity_id
_entity_poly.type
_entity_poly.pdbx_seq_one_letter_code
_entity_poly.pdbx_strand_id
1 'polypeptide(L)'
;MVAEATVDCYNDSECVTGFYTMLDEHLAVPFRTSVLGVDVSVAKIDLTGDEHVVAVCVRGRARQRIPVLDLPLPTPPPEGAEWIEAFRAWAK
;
A
#
# COMPACT_ATOMS: atom_id res chain seq x y z
N MET A 1 -1.39 -1.04 14.98
CA MET A 1 -1.03 -1.14 13.55
C MET A 1 -0.04 -2.26 13.29
N VAL A 2 1.28 -2.12 13.48
CA VAL A 2 2.23 -3.24 13.20
C VAL A 2 1.84 -4.52 13.94
N ALA A 3 1.71 -4.46 15.27
CA ALA A 3 1.32 -5.62 16.08
C ALA A 3 -0.06 -6.21 15.73
N GLU A 4 -0.93 -5.42 15.07
CA GLU A 4 -2.26 -5.85 14.65
C GLU A 4 -2.20 -6.59 13.32
N ALA A 5 -1.44 -6.06 12.36
CA ALA A 5 -1.18 -6.72 11.08
C ALA A 5 -0.33 -8.00 11.21
N THR A 6 0.45 -8.14 12.29
CA THR A 6 1.37 -9.26 12.49
C THR A 6 0.97 -10.21 13.62
N VAL A 7 -0.26 -10.14 14.13
CA VAL A 7 -0.66 -10.84 15.37
C VAL A 7 -0.60 -12.37 15.26
N ASP A 8 -0.82 -12.93 14.07
CA ASP A 8 -0.83 -14.38 13.81
C ASP A 8 0.12 -14.75 12.65
N CYS A 9 1.26 -14.06 12.61
CA CYS A 9 2.27 -14.30 11.57
C CYS A 9 3.45 -15.07 12.14
N TYR A 10 3.77 -16.19 11.52
CA TYR A 10 4.87 -17.09 11.83
C TYR A 10 6.09 -16.88 10.92
N ASN A 11 5.91 -16.15 9.81
CA ASN A 11 6.98 -15.78 8.87
C ASN A 11 6.66 -14.45 8.15
N ASP A 12 7.60 -13.97 7.34
CA ASP A 12 7.49 -12.68 6.65
C ASP A 12 6.38 -12.66 5.59
N SER A 13 6.15 -13.77 4.89
CA SER A 13 5.07 -13.91 3.89
C SER A 13 3.69 -13.72 4.52
N GLU A 14 3.49 -14.33 5.69
CA GLU A 14 2.26 -14.15 6.47
C GLU A 14 2.11 -12.73 7.00
N CYS A 15 3.20 -12.11 7.47
CA CYS A 15 3.20 -10.70 7.86
C CYS A 15 2.79 -9.79 6.70
N VAL A 16 3.38 -9.99 5.52
CA VAL A 16 3.05 -9.25 4.30
C VAL A 16 1.59 -9.42 3.94
N THR A 17 1.06 -10.63 4.03
CA THR A 17 -0.37 -10.91 3.77
C THR A 17 -1.26 -10.20 4.80
N GLY A 18 -0.87 -10.19 6.09
CA GLY A 18 -1.57 -9.43 7.13
C GLY A 18 -1.61 -7.93 6.83
N PHE A 19 -0.48 -7.33 6.44
CA PHE A 19 -0.44 -5.92 6.02
C PHE A 19 -1.28 -5.66 4.77
N TYR A 20 -1.26 -6.56 3.78
CA TYR A 20 -2.10 -6.45 2.59
C TYR A 20 -3.59 -6.40 2.98
N THR A 21 -4.04 -7.30 3.86
CA THR A 21 -5.44 -7.32 4.34
C THR A 21 -5.82 -5.99 4.99
N MET A 22 -5.01 -5.48 5.94
CA MET A 22 -5.33 -4.21 6.60
C MET A 22 -5.34 -3.03 5.62
N LEU A 23 -4.45 -3.04 4.62
CA LEU A 23 -4.43 -2.01 3.57
C LEU A 23 -5.63 -2.10 2.63
N ASP A 24 -6.03 -3.29 2.20
CA ASP A 24 -7.17 -3.49 1.30
C ASP A 24 -8.50 -3.11 1.97
N GLU A 25 -8.63 -3.37 3.28
CA GLU A 25 -9.84 -3.07 4.05
C GLU A 25 -9.95 -1.60 4.46
N HIS A 26 -8.84 -0.94 4.81
CA HIS A 26 -8.89 0.38 5.47
C HIS A 26 -8.37 1.54 4.62
N LEU A 27 -7.51 1.31 3.62
CA LEU A 27 -6.98 2.41 2.83
C LEU A 27 -8.05 2.94 1.88
N ALA A 28 -8.45 4.19 2.08
CA ALA A 28 -9.42 4.83 1.20
C ALA A 28 -8.84 5.00 -0.20
N VAL A 29 -9.45 4.32 -1.17
CA VAL A 29 -9.17 4.42 -2.60
C VAL A 29 -10.46 4.76 -3.38
N PRO A 30 -10.37 5.51 -4.49
CA PRO A 30 -9.16 6.05 -5.07
C PRO A 30 -8.68 7.34 -4.39
N PHE A 31 -7.36 7.57 -4.40
CA PHE A 31 -6.76 8.86 -4.04
C PHE A 31 -5.70 9.29 -5.06
N ARG A 32 -5.38 10.59 -5.10
CA ARG A 32 -4.35 11.13 -5.99
C ARG A 32 -3.02 11.28 -5.26
N THR A 33 -1.93 11.00 -5.97
CA THR A 33 -0.58 11.27 -5.51
C THR A 33 0.34 11.57 -6.70
N SER A 34 1.57 12.02 -6.42
CA SER A 34 2.59 12.29 -7.44
C SER A 34 3.71 11.27 -7.34
N VAL A 35 3.97 10.56 -8.45
CA VAL A 35 5.05 9.58 -8.56
C VAL A 35 6.09 10.15 -9.52
N LEU A 36 7.31 10.40 -9.03
CA LEU A 36 8.38 11.03 -9.83
C LEU A 36 7.93 12.34 -10.52
N GLY A 37 7.08 13.13 -9.84
CA GLY A 37 6.53 14.39 -10.37
C GLY A 37 5.34 14.22 -11.32
N VAL A 38 4.83 12.99 -11.50
CA VAL A 38 3.66 12.69 -12.34
C VAL A 38 2.45 12.39 -11.47
N ASP A 39 1.37 13.17 -11.67
CA ASP A 39 0.09 12.91 -11.01
C ASP A 39 -0.56 11.62 -11.52
N VAL A 40 -0.92 10.76 -10.56
CA VAL A 40 -1.59 9.48 -10.78
C VAL A 40 -2.73 9.31 -9.79
N SER A 41 -3.71 8.47 -10.14
CA SER A 41 -4.70 7.97 -9.18
C SER A 41 -4.28 6.59 -8.69
N VAL A 42 -4.13 6.41 -7.38
CA VAL A 42 -4.06 5.09 -6.77
C VAL A 42 -5.48 4.53 -6.77
N ALA A 43 -5.71 3.45 -7.52
CA ALA A 43 -7.04 2.90 -7.73
C ALA A 43 -7.37 1.77 -6.76
N LYS A 44 -6.36 0.99 -6.36
CA LYS A 44 -6.46 -0.09 -5.37
C LYS A 44 -5.07 -0.50 -4.88
N ILE A 45 -5.04 -1.28 -3.81
CA ILE A 45 -3.88 -2.07 -3.40
C ILE A 45 -4.04 -3.49 -3.98
N ASP A 46 -2.93 -4.19 -4.15
CA ASP A 46 -2.90 -5.53 -4.72
C ASP A 46 -1.69 -6.30 -4.16
N LEU A 47 -1.83 -7.61 -3.98
CA LEU A 47 -0.73 -8.50 -3.63
C LEU A 47 -0.29 -9.25 -4.88
N THR A 48 1.00 -9.19 -5.21
CA THR A 48 1.54 -9.94 -6.35
C THR A 48 1.76 -11.42 -6.00
N GLY A 49 1.93 -12.27 -7.00
CA GLY A 49 2.21 -13.70 -6.79
C GLY A 49 3.59 -13.99 -6.17
N ASP A 50 4.49 -13.00 -6.18
CA ASP A 50 5.78 -12.98 -5.50
C ASP A 50 5.73 -12.20 -4.17
N GLU A 51 4.54 -12.04 -3.58
CA GLU A 51 4.33 -11.52 -2.23
C GLU A 51 4.81 -10.07 -2.03
N HIS A 52 4.60 -9.20 -3.03
CA HIS A 52 4.80 -7.77 -2.89
C HIS A 52 3.46 -7.03 -2.83
N VAL A 53 3.26 -6.23 -1.78
CA VAL A 53 2.14 -5.30 -1.70
C VAL A 53 2.42 -4.11 -2.60
N VAL A 54 1.55 -3.87 -3.58
CA VAL A 54 1.71 -2.80 -4.56
C VAL A 54 0.45 -1.96 -4.70
N ALA A 55 0.63 -0.67 -4.91
CA ALA A 55 -0.41 0.23 -5.35
C ALA A 55 -0.59 0.15 -6.87
N VAL A 56 -1.83 0.02 -7.32
CA VAL A 56 -2.18 0.10 -8.73
C VAL A 56 -2.48 1.55 -9.07
N CYS A 57 -1.52 2.22 -9.71
CA CYS A 57 -1.61 3.60 -10.15
C CYS A 57 -2.12 3.68 -11.59
N VAL A 58 -3.04 4.61 -11.85
CA VAL A 58 -3.67 4.82 -13.15
C VAL A 58 -3.51 6.28 -13.58
N ARG A 59 -3.16 6.49 -14.85
CA ARG A 59 -3.16 7.79 -15.52
C ARG A 59 -3.70 7.64 -16.94
N GLY A 60 -4.93 8.08 -17.17
CA GLY A 60 -5.62 7.85 -18.45
C GLY A 60 -5.77 6.34 -18.72
N ARG A 61 -5.20 5.85 -19.83
CA ARG A 61 -5.19 4.41 -20.17
C ARG A 61 -3.98 3.65 -19.59
N ALA A 62 -2.99 4.36 -19.06
CA ALA A 62 -1.81 3.73 -18.49
C ALA A 62 -2.11 3.22 -17.07
N ARG A 63 -1.62 2.02 -16.77
CA ARG A 63 -1.69 1.39 -15.45
C ARG A 63 -0.30 0.90 -15.09
N GLN A 64 0.14 1.20 -13.87
CA GLN A 64 1.42 0.78 -13.32
C GLN A 64 1.25 0.26 -11.90
N ARG A 65 2.04 -0.75 -11.52
CA ARG A 65 2.16 -1.22 -10.14
C ARG A 65 3.37 -0.53 -9.51
N ILE A 66 3.22 0.01 -8.32
CA ILE A 66 4.29 0.64 -7.54
C ILE A 66 4.32 -0.05 -6.17
N PRO A 67 5.47 -0.49 -5.67
CA PRO A 67 5.58 -1.02 -4.31
C PRO A 67 4.98 -0.04 -3.31
N VAL A 68 4.13 -0.52 -2.38
CA VAL A 68 3.50 0.36 -1.38
C VAL A 68 4.57 1.06 -0.52
N LEU A 69 5.69 0.38 -0.26
CA LEU A 69 6.82 0.95 0.45
C LEU A 69 7.35 2.23 -0.22
N ASP A 70 7.32 2.28 -1.55
CA ASP A 70 7.81 3.41 -2.37
C ASP A 70 6.71 4.42 -2.73
N LEU A 71 5.45 4.20 -2.33
CA LEU A 71 4.32 5.01 -2.76
C LEU A 71 4.29 6.40 -2.08
N PRO A 72 4.49 7.51 -2.79
CA PRO A 72 4.39 8.82 -2.17
C PRO A 72 2.95 9.07 -1.68
N LEU A 73 2.80 9.66 -0.50
CA LEU A 73 1.48 10.03 0.05
C LEU A 73 1.19 11.52 -0.21
N PRO A 74 -0.05 11.88 -0.59
CA PRO A 74 -0.46 13.28 -0.69
C PRO A 74 -0.52 13.94 0.69
N THR A 75 -0.64 15.27 0.71
CA THR A 75 -0.95 16.04 1.92
C THR A 75 -2.26 16.81 1.70
N PRO A 76 -3.31 16.57 2.50
CA PRO A 76 -3.38 15.57 3.58
C PRO A 76 -3.37 14.12 3.06
N PRO A 77 -2.95 13.13 3.88
CA PRO A 77 -2.99 11.72 3.50
C PRO A 77 -4.45 11.22 3.40
N PRO A 78 -4.72 10.17 2.60
CA PRO A 78 -6.02 9.51 2.60
C PRO A 78 -6.27 8.80 3.94
N GLU A 79 -7.54 8.54 4.26
CA GLU A 79 -7.91 7.67 5.38
C GLU A 79 -7.28 6.28 5.23
N GLY A 80 -6.79 5.71 6.34
CA GLY A 80 -6.09 4.42 6.35
C GLY A 80 -4.62 4.48 5.89
N ALA A 81 -4.08 5.65 5.54
CA ALA A 81 -2.66 5.79 5.16
C ALA A 81 -1.69 5.42 6.28
N GLU A 82 -2.13 5.44 7.54
CA GLU A 82 -1.37 4.97 8.69
C GLU A 82 -0.96 3.48 8.58
N TRP A 83 -1.72 2.66 7.83
CA TRP A 83 -1.33 1.28 7.51
C TRP A 83 -0.13 1.20 6.56
N ILE A 84 0.02 2.18 5.65
CA ILE A 84 1.19 2.28 4.77
C ILE A 84 2.42 2.61 5.61
N GLU A 85 2.30 3.54 6.56
CA GLU A 85 3.39 3.89 7.47
C GLU A 85 3.75 2.73 8.41
N ALA A 86 2.76 1.99 8.90
CA ALA A 86 3.00 0.79 9.69
C ALA A 86 3.75 -0.29 8.89
N PHE A 87 3.36 -0.52 7.63
CA PHE A 87 4.04 -1.49 6.78
C PHE A 87 5.49 -1.06 6.48
N ARG A 88 5.71 0.22 6.21
CA ARG A 88 7.06 0.82 6.09
C ARG A 88 7.90 0.69 7.35
N ALA A 89 7.30 0.75 8.53
CA ALA A 89 8.01 0.60 9.78
C ALA A 89 8.41 -0.85 10.04
N TRP A 90 7.56 -1.82 9.67
CA TRP A 90 7.84 -3.24 9.80
C TRP A 90 8.89 -3.75 8.80
N ALA A 91 8.86 -3.25 7.57
CA ALA A 91 9.78 -3.67 6.50
C ALA A 91 11.21 -3.07 6.59
N LYS A 92 11.50 -2.28 7.63
CA LYS A 92 12.83 -1.70 7.90
C LYS A 92 13.67 -2.63 8.76
#